data_AF-A0A2W5QEX0-F1
#
_entry.id   AF-A0A2W5QEX0-F1
#
_cell.length_a   1.000
_cell.length_b   1.000
_cell.length_c   1.000
_cell.angle_alpha   90.00
_cell.angle_beta   90.00
_cell.angle_gamma   90.00
#
_symmetry.space_group_name_H-M   'P 1'
#
loop_
_entity.id
_entity.type
_entity.pdbx_description
1 polymer ?
#
loop_
_entity_poly.entity_id
_entity_poly.type
_entity_poly.pdbx_seq_one_letter_code
_entity_poly.pdbx_strand_id
1 'polypeptide(L)'
;MNKVLWLVLSAGLVIAGPAQAGEPPTNSQSVTGKPGIDQSDPVECRKFQEIGSRLKIKRVCLTKSQWEAQARDDRMNIERSQVARGIGPN
;
A
#
# COMPACT_ATOMS: atom_id res chain seq x y z
N MET A 1 -42.71 13.20 35.67
CA MET A 1 -43.23 12.08 36.49
C MET A 1 -42.12 11.03 36.53
N ASN A 2 -41.21 11.13 37.50
CA ASN A 2 -41.26 10.46 38.81
C ASN A 2 -40.99 8.95 38.64
N LYS A 3 -39.92 8.33 39.17
CA LYS A 3 -39.15 8.66 40.38
C LYS A 3 -37.80 7.91 40.31
N VAL A 4 -36.76 8.66 40.66
CA VAL A 4 -35.52 8.20 41.30
C VAL A 4 -35.86 7.42 42.57
N LEU A 5 -34.88 6.67 43.10
CA LEU A 5 -34.79 6.10 44.46
C LEU A 5 -35.37 4.68 44.54
N TRP A 6 -34.60 3.61 44.76
CA TRP A 6 -33.58 3.36 45.79
C TRP A 6 -32.52 2.36 45.23
N LEU A 7 -31.20 2.61 45.23
CA LEU A 7 -30.22 2.38 46.33
C LEU A 7 -30.50 1.06 47.08
N VAL A 8 -29.58 0.11 47.20
CA VAL A 8 -28.38 0.20 48.06
C VAL A 8 -27.42 -1.00 47.74
N LEU A 9 -26.11 -0.72 47.82
CA LEU A 9 -25.02 -1.59 48.29
C LEU A 9 -24.40 -2.65 47.36
N SER A 10 -23.20 -2.33 46.84
CA SER A 10 -21.96 -2.93 47.39
C SER A 10 -20.74 -2.27 46.76
N ALA A 11 -19.92 -1.70 47.64
CA ALA A 11 -18.70 -0.97 47.37
C ALA A 11 -17.65 -1.83 46.64
N GLY A 12 -17.13 -1.31 45.54
CA GLY A 12 -15.87 -1.74 44.94
C GLY A 12 -14.96 -0.51 44.81
N LEU A 13 -14.12 -0.29 45.82
CA LEU A 13 -13.11 0.75 45.83
C LEU A 13 -12.03 0.39 44.79
N VAL A 14 -12.15 0.88 43.55
CA VAL A 14 -11.06 0.80 42.56
C VAL A 14 -10.30 2.11 42.62
N ILE A 15 -9.10 2.05 43.20
CA ILE A 15 -8.17 3.17 43.30
C ILE A 15 -7.74 3.53 41.87
N ALA A 16 -8.05 4.76 41.47
CA ALA A 16 -7.61 5.34 40.21
C ALA A 16 -6.08 5.55 40.25
N GLY A 17 -5.34 4.78 39.47
CA GLY A 17 -3.97 5.14 39.09
C GLY A 17 -4.02 6.12 37.91
N PRO A 18 -3.21 7.20 37.87
CA PRO A 18 -3.08 8.00 36.67
C PRO A 18 -2.41 7.13 35.60
N ALA A 19 -3.17 6.79 34.56
CA ALA A 19 -2.58 6.31 33.32
C ALA A 19 -1.82 7.48 32.70
N GLN A 20 -0.51 7.57 32.95
CA GLN A 20 0.36 8.37 32.11
C GLN A 20 0.34 7.72 30.73
N ALA A 21 -0.45 8.31 29.83
CA ALA A 21 -0.31 8.10 28.40
C ALA A 21 1.06 8.64 28.02
N GLY A 22 2.09 7.79 28.11
CA GLY A 22 3.34 8.02 27.44
C GLY A 22 3.03 8.06 25.95
N GLU A 23 2.94 9.25 25.39
CA GLU A 23 3.03 9.44 23.95
C GLU A 23 4.28 8.66 23.52
N PRO A 24 4.17 7.70 22.59
CA PRO A 24 5.38 7.17 21.98
C PRO A 24 6.12 8.39 21.44
N PRO A 25 7.45 8.49 21.62
CA PRO A 25 8.20 9.58 21.04
C PRO A 25 7.84 9.59 19.56
N THR A 26 7.08 10.61 19.15
CA THR A 26 6.93 10.98 17.76
C THR A 26 8.34 11.40 17.39
N ASN A 27 9.10 10.41 16.96
CA ASN A 27 10.32 10.58 16.22
C ASN A 27 9.84 11.14 14.89
N SER A 28 9.53 12.44 14.91
CA SER A 28 9.40 13.26 13.72
C SER A 28 10.81 13.36 13.17
N GLN A 29 11.24 12.25 12.57
CA GLN A 29 12.30 12.25 11.60
C GLN A 29 11.71 13.04 10.44
N SER A 30 11.93 14.36 10.49
CA SER A 30 12.00 15.17 9.30
C SER A 30 12.99 14.43 8.41
N VAL A 31 12.47 13.64 7.47
CA VAL A 31 13.28 13.03 6.42
C VAL A 31 13.69 14.22 5.57
N THR A 32 14.81 14.83 5.93
CA THR A 32 15.55 15.77 5.10
C THR A 32 15.60 15.15 3.72
N GLY A 33 14.97 15.86 2.76
CA GLY A 33 14.72 15.38 1.42
C GLY A 33 15.96 14.71 0.85
N LYS A 34 15.79 13.44 0.46
CA LYS A 34 16.83 12.68 -0.25
C LYS A 34 17.26 13.52 -1.47
N PRO A 35 18.56 13.74 -1.68
CA PRO A 35 19.05 14.52 -2.82
C PRO A 35 18.50 13.90 -4.10
N GLY A 36 18.02 14.77 -4.99
CA GLY A 36 17.16 14.46 -6.13
C GLY A 36 17.52 13.14 -6.82
N ILE A 37 16.62 12.18 -6.73
CA ILE A 37 16.43 11.25 -7.85
C ILE A 37 16.20 12.17 -9.04
N ASP A 38 17.09 12.09 -10.01
CA ASP A 38 17.02 12.82 -11.27
C ASP A 38 15.56 12.89 -11.71
N GLN A 39 14.95 14.07 -11.59
CA GLN A 39 13.49 14.23 -11.67
C GLN A 39 12.95 13.89 -13.07
N SER A 40 13.88 13.64 -13.99
CA SER A 40 13.68 13.17 -15.36
C SER A 40 13.07 11.77 -15.45
N ASP A 41 13.31 10.85 -14.49
CA ASP A 41 12.77 9.48 -14.56
C ASP A 41 12.15 9.02 -13.22
N PRO A 42 10.86 9.33 -12.98
CA PRO A 42 10.19 8.97 -11.74
C PRO A 42 9.98 7.46 -11.61
N VAL A 43 10.10 6.95 -10.37
CA VAL A 43 9.78 5.56 -10.04
C VAL A 43 8.27 5.40 -9.88
N GLU A 44 7.68 4.48 -10.65
CA GLU A 44 6.27 4.12 -10.60
C GLU A 44 6.10 2.67 -10.10
N CYS A 45 5.32 2.50 -9.04
CA CYS A 45 4.99 1.18 -8.49
C CYS A 45 3.62 0.69 -8.98
N ARG A 46 3.59 -0.44 -9.69
CA ARG A 46 2.37 -1.10 -10.16
C ARG A 46 2.10 -2.38 -9.38
N LYS A 47 0.82 -2.71 -9.19
CA LYS A 47 0.37 -3.94 -8.52
C LYS A 47 -0.07 -4.95 -9.58
N PHE A 48 0.43 -6.18 -9.48
CA PHE A 48 0.11 -7.29 -10.35
C PHE A 48 -0.51 -8.41 -9.55
N GLN A 49 -1.72 -8.81 -9.93
CA GLN A 49 -2.35 -10.00 -9.39
C GLN A 49 -1.75 -11.24 -10.08
N GLU A 50 -1.37 -12.24 -9.30
CA GLU A 50 -0.83 -13.48 -9.83
C GLU A 50 -1.98 -14.34 -10.41
N ILE A 51 -1.87 -14.72 -11.68
CA ILE A 51 -2.88 -15.53 -12.36
C ILE A 51 -3.08 -16.84 -11.60
N GLY A 52 -4.33 -17.21 -11.34
CA GLY A 52 -4.68 -18.41 -10.57
C GLY A 52 -4.66 -18.22 -9.05
N SER A 53 -4.31 -17.03 -8.55
CA SER A 53 -4.37 -16.71 -7.13
C SER A 53 -5.25 -15.49 -6.85
N ARG A 54 -6.25 -15.65 -5.99
CA ARG A 54 -7.12 -14.54 -5.56
C ARG A 54 -6.49 -13.66 -4.48
N LEU A 55 -5.48 -14.19 -3.77
CA LEU A 55 -4.88 -13.54 -2.60
C LEU A 55 -3.50 -12.96 -2.87
N LYS A 56 -2.76 -13.47 -3.87
CA LYS A 56 -1.38 -13.04 -4.11
C LYS A 56 -1.34 -11.82 -5.03
N ILE A 57 -0.83 -10.72 -4.49
CA ILE A 57 -0.58 -9.47 -5.21
C ILE A 57 0.90 -9.14 -5.08
N LYS A 58 1.60 -8.99 -6.20
CA LYS A 58 2.99 -8.54 -6.27
C LYS A 58 3.00 -7.04 -6.56
N ARG A 59 3.87 -6.29 -5.88
CA ARG A 59 4.11 -4.87 -6.19
C ARG A 59 5.49 -4.76 -6.84
N VAL A 60 5.52 -4.21 -8.05
CA VAL A 60 6.75 -4.02 -8.81
C VAL A 60 6.94 -2.52 -9.00
N CYS A 61 8.11 -2.02 -8.61
CA CYS A 61 8.47 -0.61 -8.74
C CYS A 61 9.62 -0.53 -9.73
N LEU A 62 9.39 0.19 -10.83
CA LEU A 62 10.38 0.45 -11.87
C LEU A 62 10.37 1.94 -12.18
N THR A 63 11.42 2.43 -12.83
CA THR A 63 11.39 3.79 -13.38
C THR A 63 10.44 3.86 -14.59
N LYS A 64 10.01 5.07 -14.96
CA LYS A 64 9.12 5.26 -16.11
C LYS A 64 9.78 4.75 -17.40
N SER A 65 11.07 5.03 -17.59
CA SER A 65 11.81 4.55 -18.76
C SER A 65 11.89 3.01 -18.83
N GLN A 66 11.99 2.35 -17.68
CA GLN A 66 11.98 0.88 -17.59
C GLN A 66 10.61 0.31 -17.94
N TRP A 67 9.51 0.94 -17.50
CA TRP A 67 8.16 0.54 -17.90
C TRP A 67 7.95 0.67 -19.42
N GLU A 68 8.46 1.73 -20.03
CA GLU A 68 8.38 1.94 -21.49
C GLU A 68 9.22 0.93 -22.27
N ALA A 69 10.40 0.56 -21.77
CA ALA A 69 11.21 -0.51 -22.35
C ALA A 69 10.47 -1.85 -22.29
N GLN A 70 9.93 -2.21 -21.12
CA GLN A 70 9.16 -3.44 -20.95
C GLN A 70 7.93 -3.50 -21.87
N ALA A 71 7.17 -2.40 -21.98
CA ALA A 71 6.00 -2.34 -22.86
C ALA A 71 6.35 -2.57 -24.34
N ARG A 72 7.50 -2.08 -24.80
CA ARG A 72 8.00 -2.33 -26.17
C ARG A 72 8.34 -3.80 -26.38
N ASP A 73 9.06 -4.40 -25.45
CA ASP A 73 9.43 -5.81 -25.52
C ASP A 73 8.19 -6.73 -25.49
N ASP A 74 7.24 -6.45 -24.60
CA ASP A 74 5.97 -7.17 -24.51
C ASP A 74 5.20 -7.10 -25.83
N ARG A 75 5.12 -5.92 -26.45
CA ARG A 75 4.47 -5.74 -27.76
C ARG A 75 5.15 -6.57 -28.85
N MET A 76 6.48 -6.53 -28.95
CA MET A 76 7.22 -7.33 -29.93
C MET A 76 7.00 -8.83 -29.72
N ASN A 77 6.94 -9.28 -28.46
CA ASN A 77 6.68 -10.69 -28.13
C ASN A 77 5.26 -11.11 -28.54
N ILE A 78 4.27 -10.26 -28.28
CA ILE A 78 2.88 -10.49 -28.70
C ILE A 78 2.81 -10.58 -30.22
N GLU A 79 3.33 -9.59 -30.95
CA GLU A 79 3.31 -9.53 -32.41
C GLU A 79 4.00 -10.77 -33.01
N ARG A 80 5.19 -11.12 -32.52
CA ARG A 80 5.91 -12.34 -32.93
C ARG A 80 5.05 -13.59 -32.73
N SER A 81 4.38 -13.71 -31.59
CA SER A 81 3.54 -14.86 -31.27
C SER A 81 2.27 -14.94 -32.13
N GLN A 82 1.71 -13.79 -32.55
CA GLN A 82 0.52 -13.72 -33.40
C GLN A 82 0.86 -14.07 -34.85
N VAL A 83 1.96 -13.53 -35.38
CA VAL A 83 2.46 -13.87 -36.72
C VAL A 83 2.80 -15.36 -36.82
N ALA A 84 3.46 -15.93 -35.79
CA ALA A 84 3.77 -17.36 -35.75
C ALA A 84 2.51 -18.26 -35.77
N ARG A 85 1.36 -17.74 -35.35
CA ARG A 85 0.06 -18.45 -35.39
C ARG A 85 -0.74 -18.16 -36.67
N GLY A 86 -0.19 -17.39 -37.61
CA GLY A 86 -0.87 -17.00 -38.85
C GLY A 86 -1.97 -15.96 -38.66
N ILE A 87 -2.05 -15.31 -37.48
CA ILE A 87 -3.05 -14.28 -37.16
C ILE A 87 -2.39 -12.91 -37.41
N GLY A 88 -1.93 -12.67 -38.63
CA GLY A 88 -1.34 -11.39 -39.03
C GLY A 88 -2.43 -10.39 -39.45
N PRO A 89 -2.13 -9.07 -39.43
CA PRO A 89 -3.02 -8.09 -40.05
C PRO A 89 -3.09 -8.37 -41.56
N ASN A 90 -4.31 -8.59 -42.07
CA ASN A 90 -4.59 -8.84 -43.49
C ASN A 90 -4.12 -7.68 -44.38
#